data_AF-A0AA93BJ09-F1
#
_entry.id   AF-A0AA93BJ09-F1
#
_cell.length_a   1.000
_cell.length_b   1.000
_cell.length_c   1.000
_cell.angle_alpha   90.00
_cell.angle_beta   90.00
_cell.angle_gamma   90.00
#
_symmetry.space_group_name_H-M   'P 1'
#
loop_
_entity.id
_entity.type
_entity.pdbx_description
1 polymer ?
#
loop_
_entity_poly.entity_id
_entity_poly.type
_entity_poly.pdbx_seq_one_letter_code
_entity_poly.pdbx_strand_id
1 'polypeptide(L)'
;MWAETLQDRNWKEWKNVVGMMKKSNLWNEVRDLHTELIATDDIAEEVLATYSGRRGAERLESKLKEIVASNKSMDEKTAETQAVTQMNNAVSKFWNVMSDFLHIHYTSAEEVADRVLYEYTKGLYPLNYEEVAQQKGKTKPYYVSVEEKDNGRWHRPEVEQRAAYQRYGEMMADKLSLQLTYGDMPWIKSDKQIPCDLSKKAYHGMDSFMLALDAEKNAYTLPIYISKEDIQANNLLVKSDATSFPIIEEVGVTELYNIEQTNYPILHPKDYEELKVDSIASNRYKQSNELGQLLRKGAWQTAIAFDGKPSLASYSAKNDTIHVAPVQHYEKEQDFYRDLGMGLTRSTRKAEARKTSFESLSREELVSLVGSVILGQKNHFDVTTPQQTSMWKERLRKDPSYTKQVLSSADVASQIIMQRIDILKKGGNQDIDLRSSTPVEVDIDGNGIVESQENLVPDQKQSSNESQEQSDEVPRQEKRHMHR
;
A
#
# COMPACT_ATOMS: atom_id res chain seq x y z
N MET A 1 23.63 -3.62 -7.43
CA MET A 1 22.89 -3.97 -8.67
C MET A 1 23.39 -5.24 -9.37
N TRP A 2 24.50 -5.26 -10.13
CA TRP A 2 24.90 -6.49 -10.86
C TRP A 2 25.42 -7.60 -9.94
N ALA A 3 26.17 -7.21 -8.91
CA ALA A 3 26.58 -8.10 -7.83
C ALA A 3 25.35 -8.69 -7.13
N GLU A 4 24.43 -7.84 -6.68
CA GLU A 4 23.12 -8.21 -6.12
C GLU A 4 22.31 -9.15 -7.03
N THR A 5 22.26 -8.89 -8.34
CA THR A 5 21.59 -9.77 -9.32
C THR A 5 22.19 -11.17 -9.31
N LEU A 6 23.53 -11.26 -9.26
CA LEU A 6 24.22 -12.54 -9.18
C LEU A 6 24.03 -13.21 -7.82
N GLN A 7 24.00 -12.44 -6.73
CA GLN A 7 23.72 -12.93 -5.37
C GLN A 7 22.35 -13.61 -5.31
N ASP A 8 21.32 -12.95 -5.83
CA ASP A 8 19.94 -13.44 -5.80
C ASP A 8 19.72 -14.66 -6.68
N ARG A 9 20.23 -14.61 -7.92
CA ARG A 9 19.95 -15.65 -8.93
C ARG A 9 20.90 -16.84 -8.85
N ASN A 10 22.14 -16.64 -8.40
CA ASN A 10 23.14 -17.69 -8.29
C ASN A 10 24.18 -17.41 -7.20
N TRP A 11 23.73 -17.42 -5.94
CA TRP A 11 24.57 -17.21 -4.76
C TRP A 11 25.81 -18.12 -4.69
N LYS A 12 25.74 -19.34 -5.25
CA LYS A 12 26.88 -20.28 -5.28
C LYS A 12 27.99 -19.75 -6.17
N GLU A 13 27.64 -19.28 -7.35
CA GLU A 13 28.59 -18.69 -8.28
C GLU A 13 29.11 -17.34 -7.76
N TRP A 14 28.25 -16.53 -7.13
CA TRP A 14 28.69 -15.33 -6.41
C TRP A 14 29.79 -15.64 -5.40
N LYS A 15 29.57 -16.61 -4.50
CA LYS A 15 30.59 -17.00 -3.50
C LYS A 15 31.88 -17.53 -4.15
N ASN A 16 31.78 -18.19 -5.29
CA ASN A 16 32.95 -18.64 -6.04
C ASN A 16 33.77 -17.44 -6.55
N VAL A 17 33.13 -16.49 -7.23
CA VAL A 17 33.76 -15.25 -7.72
C VAL A 17 34.40 -14.47 -6.57
N VAL A 18 33.68 -14.25 -5.47
CA VAL A 18 34.22 -13.57 -4.27
C VAL A 18 35.40 -14.33 -3.69
N GLY A 19 35.32 -15.66 -3.63
CA GLY A 19 36.43 -16.51 -3.18
C GLY A 19 37.66 -16.42 -4.07
N MET A 20 37.50 -16.18 -5.38
CA MET A 20 38.60 -15.94 -6.30
C MET A 20 39.22 -14.56 -6.08
N MET A 21 38.42 -13.51 -5.87
CA MET A 21 38.90 -12.15 -5.63
C MET A 21 39.73 -12.07 -4.33
N LYS A 22 39.26 -12.71 -3.25
CA LYS A 22 39.96 -12.75 -1.95
C LYS A 22 41.35 -13.39 -1.98
N LYS A 23 41.63 -14.22 -2.98
CA LYS A 23 42.94 -14.86 -3.14
C LYS A 23 43.99 -13.94 -3.76
N SER A 24 43.57 -12.79 -4.31
CA SER A 24 44.48 -11.77 -4.84
C SER A 24 44.81 -10.75 -3.75
N ASN A 25 46.08 -10.33 -3.65
CA ASN A 25 46.49 -9.25 -2.75
C ASN A 25 45.83 -7.90 -3.11
N LEU A 26 45.40 -7.72 -4.36
CA LEU A 26 44.64 -6.55 -4.82
C LEU A 26 43.31 -6.36 -4.07
N TRP A 27 42.73 -7.44 -3.53
CA TRP A 27 41.57 -7.35 -2.64
C TRP A 27 41.88 -6.52 -1.40
N ASN A 28 43.05 -6.75 -0.79
CA ASN A 28 43.46 -6.04 0.41
C ASN A 28 43.72 -4.56 0.10
N GLU A 29 44.29 -4.25 -1.07
CA GLU A 29 44.48 -2.87 -1.49
C GLU A 29 43.15 -2.11 -1.59
N VAL A 30 42.11 -2.72 -2.17
CA VAL A 30 40.77 -2.10 -2.24
C VAL A 30 40.17 -1.93 -0.85
N ARG A 31 40.24 -2.97 -0.01
CA ARG A 31 39.76 -2.90 1.38
C ARG A 31 40.48 -1.81 2.19
N ASP A 32 41.78 -1.68 2.01
CA ASP A 32 42.60 -0.73 2.78
C ASP A 32 42.39 0.72 2.29
N LEU A 33 41.99 0.91 1.02
CA LEU A 33 41.55 2.20 0.48
C LEU A 33 40.13 2.58 0.92
N HIS A 34 39.28 1.59 1.17
CA HIS A 34 37.88 1.73 1.55
C HIS A 34 37.61 1.13 2.93
N THR A 35 38.24 1.70 3.96
CA THR A 35 38.17 1.21 5.35
C THR A 35 36.75 1.24 5.96
N GLU A 36 35.83 1.97 5.34
CA GLU A 36 34.41 2.02 5.67
C GLU A 36 33.65 0.74 5.30
N LEU A 37 34.17 -0.07 4.37
CA LEU A 37 33.53 -1.31 3.92
C LEU A 37 33.90 -2.47 4.84
N ILE A 38 32.94 -2.91 5.65
CA ILE A 38 33.14 -3.96 6.65
C ILE A 38 32.68 -5.33 6.12
N ALA A 39 31.57 -5.38 5.37
CA ALA A 39 31.05 -6.64 4.88
C ALA A 39 31.88 -7.15 3.70
N THR A 40 32.02 -8.47 3.63
CA THR A 40 32.74 -9.13 2.53
C THR A 40 32.13 -8.80 1.18
N ASP A 41 30.79 -8.76 1.10
CA ASP A 41 30.10 -8.55 -0.17
C ASP A 41 30.28 -7.10 -0.63
N ASP A 42 30.23 -6.12 0.27
CA ASP A 42 30.50 -4.71 -0.05
C ASP A 42 31.91 -4.51 -0.65
N ILE A 43 32.92 -5.16 -0.06
CA ILE A 43 34.30 -5.12 -0.59
C ILE A 43 34.35 -5.77 -1.98
N ALA A 44 33.61 -6.86 -2.20
CA ALA A 44 33.53 -7.52 -3.50
C ALA A 44 32.90 -6.62 -4.56
N GLU A 45 31.87 -5.86 -4.19
CA GLU A 45 31.24 -4.89 -5.08
C GLU A 45 32.21 -3.78 -5.49
N GLU A 46 32.99 -3.26 -4.53
CA GLU A 46 33.99 -2.22 -4.82
C GLU A 46 35.15 -2.77 -5.67
N VAL A 47 35.58 -4.01 -5.43
CA VAL A 47 36.58 -4.68 -6.28
C VAL A 47 36.08 -4.80 -7.71
N LEU A 48 34.81 -5.21 -7.90
CA LEU A 48 34.21 -5.26 -9.23
C LEU A 48 34.11 -3.86 -9.84
N ALA A 49 33.68 -2.84 -9.10
CA ALA A 49 33.61 -1.46 -9.59
C ALA A 49 35.00 -0.91 -10.01
N THR A 50 36.04 -1.29 -9.28
CA THR A 50 37.42 -0.85 -9.53
C THR A 50 38.05 -1.51 -10.75
N TYR A 51 37.83 -2.81 -10.95
CA TYR A 51 38.57 -3.61 -11.94
C TYR A 51 37.75 -4.08 -13.15
N SER A 52 36.46 -3.74 -13.24
CA SER A 52 35.62 -4.07 -14.40
C SER A 52 35.76 -3.10 -15.57
N GLY A 53 35.38 -3.57 -16.76
CA GLY A 53 35.37 -2.76 -17.97
C GLY A 53 36.77 -2.48 -18.52
N ARG A 54 36.84 -1.76 -19.65
CA ARG A 54 38.12 -1.47 -20.30
C ARG A 54 39.08 -0.71 -19.40
N ARG A 55 38.57 0.25 -18.60
CA ARG A 55 39.37 1.03 -17.65
C ARG A 55 39.91 0.18 -16.51
N GLY A 56 39.15 -0.80 -16.04
CA GLY A 56 39.59 -1.75 -15.02
C GLY A 56 40.71 -2.67 -15.54
N ALA A 57 40.55 -3.18 -16.76
CA ALA A 57 41.57 -3.97 -17.44
C ALA A 57 42.87 -3.17 -17.66
N GLU A 58 42.77 -1.91 -18.08
CA GLU A 58 43.93 -1.01 -18.21
C GLU A 58 44.68 -0.83 -16.88
N ARG A 59 43.97 -0.72 -15.74
CA ARG A 59 44.59 -0.65 -14.41
C ARG A 59 45.36 -1.92 -14.07
N LEU A 60 44.79 -3.09 -14.36
CA LEU A 60 45.47 -4.37 -14.15
C LEU A 60 46.71 -4.50 -15.05
N GLU A 61 46.62 -4.07 -16.31
CA GLU A 61 47.75 -4.09 -17.24
C GLU A 61 48.87 -3.13 -16.83
N SER A 62 48.54 -1.93 -16.36
CA SER A 62 49.52 -0.99 -15.81
C SER A 62 50.24 -1.57 -14.59
N LYS A 63 49.51 -2.23 -13.68
CA LYS A 63 50.12 -2.92 -12.54
C LYS A 63 51.09 -4.02 -12.99
N LEU A 64 50.74 -4.80 -14.02
CA LEU A 64 51.66 -5.79 -14.59
C LEU A 64 52.94 -5.15 -15.11
N LYS A 65 52.84 -4.02 -15.83
CA LYS A 65 54.02 -3.28 -16.34
C LYS A 65 54.91 -2.76 -15.21
N GLU A 66 54.31 -2.24 -14.14
CA GLU A 66 55.03 -1.78 -12.95
C GLU A 66 55.75 -2.93 -12.22
N ILE A 67 55.10 -4.09 -12.06
CA ILE A 67 55.70 -5.28 -11.46
C ILE A 67 56.92 -5.74 -12.27
N VAL A 68 56.79 -5.81 -13.60
CA VAL A 68 57.88 -6.20 -14.50
C VAL A 68 59.05 -5.22 -14.41
N ALA A 69 58.77 -3.91 -14.36
CA ALA A 69 59.77 -2.84 -14.25
C ALA A 69 60.39 -2.69 -12.85
N SER A 70 59.79 -3.27 -11.80
CA SER A 70 60.28 -3.15 -10.43
C SER A 70 61.64 -3.84 -10.23
N ASN A 71 62.41 -3.41 -9.24
CA ASN A 71 63.67 -4.07 -8.84
C ASN A 71 63.45 -5.25 -7.87
N LYS A 72 62.22 -5.77 -7.75
CA LYS A 72 61.86 -6.89 -6.86
C LYS A 72 62.48 -8.21 -7.32
N SER A 73 62.55 -9.18 -6.41
CA SER A 73 63.05 -10.52 -6.74
C SER A 73 62.14 -11.23 -7.76
N MET A 74 62.68 -12.20 -8.51
CA MET A 74 61.89 -12.93 -9.52
C MET A 74 60.70 -13.67 -8.89
N ASP A 75 60.87 -14.17 -7.66
CA ASP A 75 59.81 -14.87 -6.93
C ASP A 75 58.69 -13.91 -6.50
N GLU A 76 59.04 -12.71 -6.03
CA GLU A 76 58.07 -11.65 -5.70
C GLU A 76 57.31 -11.17 -6.95
N LYS A 77 58.02 -10.95 -8.06
CA LYS A 77 57.40 -10.58 -9.35
C LYS A 77 56.41 -11.63 -9.82
N THR A 78 56.75 -12.91 -9.65
CA THR A 78 55.90 -14.03 -10.06
C THR A 78 54.64 -14.08 -9.19
N ALA A 79 54.78 -13.93 -7.87
CA ALA A 79 53.63 -13.90 -6.96
C ALA A 79 52.69 -12.73 -7.23
N GLU A 80 53.21 -11.52 -7.46
CA GLU A 80 52.40 -10.34 -7.76
C GLU A 80 51.72 -10.45 -9.13
N THR A 81 52.42 -10.96 -10.15
CA THR A 81 51.84 -11.22 -11.48
C THR A 81 50.69 -12.24 -11.39
N GLN A 82 50.87 -13.28 -10.57
CA GLN A 82 49.83 -14.29 -10.34
C GLN A 82 48.61 -13.68 -9.64
N ALA A 83 48.81 -12.77 -8.68
CA ALA A 83 47.71 -12.10 -7.99
C ALA A 83 46.91 -11.18 -8.92
N VAL A 84 47.57 -10.45 -9.83
CA VAL A 84 46.90 -9.64 -10.85
C VAL A 84 46.12 -10.53 -11.83
N THR A 85 46.72 -11.63 -12.27
CA THR A 85 46.08 -12.61 -13.15
C THR A 85 44.84 -13.24 -12.49
N GLN A 86 44.94 -13.58 -11.21
CA GLN A 86 43.82 -14.13 -10.43
C GLN A 86 42.67 -13.14 -10.31
N MET A 87 42.96 -11.84 -10.11
CA MET A 87 41.95 -10.79 -10.08
C MET A 87 41.26 -10.66 -11.46
N ASN A 88 42.05 -10.63 -12.53
CA ASN A 88 41.51 -10.59 -13.89
C ASN A 88 40.58 -11.78 -14.17
N ASN A 89 41.00 -12.99 -13.79
CA ASN A 89 40.18 -14.19 -13.95
C ASN A 89 38.87 -14.12 -13.16
N ALA A 90 38.88 -13.52 -11.95
CA ALA A 90 37.68 -13.38 -11.13
C ALA A 90 36.70 -12.38 -11.75
N VAL A 91 37.18 -11.22 -12.18
CA VAL A 91 36.37 -10.18 -12.87
C VAL A 91 35.81 -10.73 -14.19
N SER A 92 36.63 -11.41 -14.99
CA SER A 92 36.18 -12.03 -16.23
C SER A 92 35.17 -13.14 -15.99
N LYS A 93 35.34 -13.95 -14.93
CA LYS A 93 34.36 -14.96 -14.56
C LYS A 93 33.03 -14.34 -14.17
N PHE A 94 33.04 -13.25 -13.40
CA PHE A 94 31.84 -12.49 -13.06
C PHE A 94 31.11 -12.02 -14.31
N TRP A 95 31.79 -11.32 -15.22
CA TRP A 95 31.15 -10.78 -16.41
C TRP A 95 30.77 -11.83 -17.44
N ASN A 96 31.47 -12.97 -17.49
CA ASN A 96 31.03 -14.11 -18.30
C ASN A 96 29.72 -14.69 -17.77
N VAL A 97 29.63 -14.91 -16.47
CA VAL A 97 28.39 -15.36 -15.84
C VAL A 97 27.27 -14.34 -16.06
N MET A 98 27.56 -13.04 -15.91
CA MET A 98 26.60 -11.98 -16.18
C MET A 98 26.20 -11.92 -17.65
N SER A 99 27.11 -12.17 -18.58
CA SER A 99 26.79 -12.18 -19.99
C SER A 99 25.88 -13.34 -20.39
N ASP A 100 26.06 -14.51 -19.75
CA ASP A 100 25.18 -15.66 -19.92
C ASP A 100 23.80 -15.31 -19.36
N PHE A 101 23.74 -14.60 -18.23
CA PHE A 101 22.50 -14.08 -17.65
C PHE A 101 21.82 -13.01 -18.51
N LEU A 102 22.61 -12.17 -19.17
CA LEU A 102 22.15 -11.03 -19.96
C LEU A 102 21.99 -11.39 -21.45
N HIS A 103 22.34 -12.61 -21.84
CA HIS A 103 22.39 -13.09 -23.22
C HIS A 103 23.11 -12.13 -24.19
N ILE A 104 24.16 -11.47 -23.72
CA ILE A 104 25.00 -10.62 -24.55
C ILE A 104 25.98 -11.53 -25.29
N HIS A 105 26.09 -11.36 -26.61
CA HIS A 105 27.20 -11.91 -27.40
C HIS A 105 28.31 -10.88 -27.49
N TYR A 106 29.53 -11.29 -27.15
CA TYR A 106 30.67 -10.39 -27.04
C TYR A 106 31.97 -11.19 -27.15
N THR A 107 33.07 -10.45 -27.26
CA THR A 107 34.41 -11.02 -27.46
C THR A 107 35.28 -11.00 -26.19
N SER A 108 34.94 -10.12 -25.23
CA SER A 108 35.67 -9.94 -23.96
C SER A 108 34.77 -9.52 -22.78
N ALA A 109 35.09 -9.97 -21.57
CA ALA A 109 34.33 -9.63 -20.35
C ALA A 109 34.20 -8.11 -20.11
N GLU A 110 35.20 -7.35 -20.54
CA GLU A 110 35.27 -5.90 -20.47
C GLU A 110 34.20 -5.23 -21.34
N GLU A 111 33.93 -5.80 -22.51
CA GLU A 111 32.90 -5.33 -23.44
C GLU A 111 31.50 -5.44 -22.81
N VAL A 112 31.23 -6.53 -22.08
CA VAL A 112 29.98 -6.73 -21.34
C VAL A 112 29.85 -5.67 -20.24
N ALA A 113 30.89 -5.51 -19.43
CA ALA A 113 30.89 -4.55 -18.32
C ALA A 113 30.62 -3.12 -18.80
N ASP A 114 31.35 -2.67 -19.82
CA ASP A 114 31.21 -1.33 -20.39
C ASP A 114 29.85 -1.13 -21.05
N ARG A 115 29.35 -2.14 -21.76
CA ARG A 115 28.07 -2.07 -22.47
C ARG A 115 26.91 -1.95 -21.50
N VAL A 116 26.90 -2.78 -20.46
CA VAL A 116 25.84 -2.76 -19.45
C VAL A 116 25.85 -1.45 -18.66
N LEU A 117 27.03 -0.92 -18.34
CA LEU A 117 27.17 0.41 -17.74
C LEU A 117 26.70 1.52 -18.71
N TYR A 118 27.08 1.44 -19.99
CA TYR A 118 26.63 2.40 -21.00
C TYR A 118 25.10 2.39 -21.13
N GLU A 119 24.48 1.21 -21.24
CA GLU A 119 23.03 1.10 -21.34
C GLU A 119 22.35 1.58 -20.05
N TYR A 120 22.90 1.31 -18.87
CA TYR A 120 22.41 1.88 -17.60
C TYR A 120 22.46 3.42 -17.61
N THR A 121 23.58 4.03 -18.03
CA THR A 121 23.68 5.51 -18.12
C THR A 121 22.75 6.14 -19.15
N LYS A 122 22.24 5.34 -20.09
CA LYS A 122 21.26 5.76 -21.10
C LYS A 122 19.83 5.43 -20.72
N GLY A 123 19.59 4.81 -19.56
CA GLY A 123 18.28 4.31 -19.16
C GLY A 123 17.76 3.16 -20.03
N LEU A 124 18.66 2.47 -20.76
CA LEU A 124 18.34 1.45 -21.75
C LEU A 124 18.36 0.01 -21.20
N TYR A 125 18.57 -0.21 -19.89
CA TYR A 125 18.85 -1.55 -19.36
C TYR A 125 17.82 -2.11 -18.34
N PRO A 126 17.16 -3.25 -18.64
CA PRO A 126 16.72 -3.64 -19.98
C PRO A 126 15.22 -4.03 -20.08
N LEU A 127 14.58 -3.56 -21.15
CA LEU A 127 13.25 -3.94 -21.65
C LEU A 127 13.27 -5.20 -22.56
N ASN A 128 14.41 -5.86 -22.77
CA ASN A 128 14.57 -6.96 -23.75
C ASN A 128 14.81 -8.36 -23.15
N TYR A 129 14.37 -8.61 -21.91
CA TYR A 129 14.47 -9.94 -21.29
C TYR A 129 13.45 -10.94 -21.88
N GLU A 130 12.34 -10.46 -22.45
CA GLU A 130 11.20 -11.28 -22.85
C GLU A 130 11.41 -12.06 -24.17
N GLU A 131 12.00 -11.45 -25.20
CA GLU A 131 12.18 -12.11 -26.51
C GLU A 131 13.20 -13.26 -26.46
N VAL A 132 14.19 -13.20 -25.56
CA VAL A 132 15.22 -14.24 -25.42
C VAL A 132 14.77 -15.38 -24.50
N ALA A 133 14.02 -15.07 -23.43
CA ALA A 133 13.45 -16.07 -22.52
C ALA A 133 12.38 -16.95 -23.21
N GLN A 134 11.68 -16.42 -24.22
CA GLN A 134 10.70 -17.16 -25.01
C GLN A 134 11.33 -18.28 -25.87
N GLN A 135 12.63 -18.22 -26.21
CA GLN A 135 13.27 -19.22 -27.07
C GLN A 135 13.80 -20.46 -26.34
N LYS A 136 13.94 -20.42 -25.01
CA LYS A 136 14.31 -21.60 -24.19
C LYS A 136 13.45 -21.66 -22.94
N GLY A 137 12.24 -22.17 -23.11
CA GLY A 137 11.25 -22.31 -22.04
C GLY A 137 11.84 -22.91 -20.77
N LYS A 138 11.97 -22.08 -19.73
CA LYS A 138 11.98 -22.43 -18.28
C LYS A 138 12.21 -21.26 -17.31
N THR A 139 11.97 -20.00 -17.70
CA THR A 139 11.85 -18.88 -16.73
C THR A 139 10.62 -18.03 -17.06
N LYS A 140 9.80 -17.72 -16.05
CA LYS A 140 8.66 -16.81 -16.21
C LYS A 140 9.20 -15.40 -16.55
N PRO A 141 8.62 -14.68 -17.51
CA PRO A 141 9.05 -13.33 -17.85
C PRO A 141 8.86 -12.39 -16.65
N TYR A 142 9.76 -11.41 -16.47
CA TYR A 142 9.76 -10.53 -15.30
C TYR A 142 8.59 -9.55 -15.33
N TYR A 143 8.23 -9.06 -16.52
CA TYR A 143 6.97 -8.39 -16.76
C TYR A 143 6.04 -9.32 -17.54
N VAL A 144 4.75 -9.25 -17.26
CA VAL A 144 3.71 -10.08 -17.87
C VAL A 144 2.53 -9.21 -18.23
N SER A 145 1.81 -9.59 -19.29
CA SER A 145 0.50 -9.00 -19.55
C SER A 145 -0.46 -9.35 -18.41
N VAL A 146 -1.34 -8.42 -18.06
CA VAL A 146 -2.34 -8.69 -17.01
C VAL A 146 -3.32 -9.74 -17.53
N GLU A 147 -3.34 -10.90 -16.90
CA GLU A 147 -4.22 -12.00 -17.27
C GLU A 147 -5.70 -11.61 -17.12
N GLU A 148 -6.53 -12.00 -18.07
CA GLU A 148 -7.98 -12.04 -17.88
C GLU A 148 -8.31 -13.11 -16.85
N LYS A 149 -8.85 -12.67 -15.70
CA LYS A 149 -9.44 -13.61 -14.75
C LYS A 149 -10.62 -14.24 -15.49
N ASP A 150 -10.52 -15.52 -15.82
CA ASP A 150 -11.67 -16.30 -16.27
C ASP A 150 -12.59 -16.49 -15.06
N ASN A 151 -13.50 -15.54 -14.88
CA ASN A 151 -14.40 -15.45 -13.74
C ASN A 151 -15.47 -16.55 -13.73
N GLY A 152 -15.32 -17.61 -14.54
CA GLY A 152 -16.25 -18.74 -14.59
C GLY A 152 -17.73 -18.30 -14.61
N ARG A 153 -18.62 -19.20 -14.18
CA ARG A 153 -20.06 -18.90 -14.10
C ARG A 153 -20.52 -18.45 -12.70
N TRP A 154 -19.61 -18.43 -11.73
CA TRP A 154 -19.92 -18.31 -10.30
C TRP A 154 -19.34 -17.07 -9.62
N HIS A 155 -18.64 -16.21 -10.36
CA HIS A 155 -18.22 -14.92 -9.84
C HIS A 155 -19.40 -13.96 -9.84
N ARG A 156 -19.82 -13.57 -8.64
CA ARG A 156 -20.83 -12.53 -8.44
C ARG A 156 -20.14 -11.30 -7.86
N PRO A 157 -20.48 -10.07 -8.28
CA PRO A 157 -19.92 -8.84 -7.75
C PRO A 157 -19.86 -8.78 -6.22
N GLU A 158 -20.85 -9.36 -5.53
CA GLU A 158 -20.93 -9.38 -4.06
C GLU A 158 -19.81 -10.21 -3.42
N VAL A 159 -19.39 -11.31 -4.06
CA VAL A 159 -18.30 -12.17 -3.57
C VAL A 159 -16.96 -11.46 -3.68
N GLU A 160 -16.73 -10.73 -4.79
CA GLU A 160 -15.52 -9.95 -5.01
C GLU A 160 -15.44 -8.78 -4.02
N GLN A 161 -16.54 -8.07 -3.81
CA GLN A 161 -16.61 -7.02 -2.80
C GLN A 161 -16.38 -7.56 -1.39
N ARG A 162 -16.97 -8.72 -1.04
CA ARG A 162 -16.73 -9.38 0.26
C ARG A 162 -15.24 -9.73 0.44
N ALA A 163 -14.58 -10.23 -0.59
CA ALA A 163 -13.15 -10.52 -0.55
C ALA A 163 -12.30 -9.24 -0.42
N ALA A 164 -12.70 -8.15 -1.09
CA ALA A 164 -12.05 -6.85 -0.95
C ALA A 164 -12.17 -6.32 0.49
N TYR A 165 -13.36 -6.36 1.09
CA TYR A 165 -13.55 -5.96 2.49
C TYR A 165 -12.79 -6.84 3.49
N GLN A 166 -12.64 -8.14 3.21
CA GLN A 166 -11.77 -9.02 4.01
C GLN A 166 -10.32 -8.51 3.99
N ARG A 167 -9.78 -8.22 2.80
CA ARG A 167 -8.42 -7.69 2.64
C ARG A 167 -8.25 -6.33 3.33
N TYR A 168 -9.25 -5.45 3.22
CA TYR A 168 -9.22 -4.15 3.89
C TYR A 168 -9.17 -4.30 5.41
N GLY A 169 -9.98 -5.20 5.97
CA GLY A 169 -10.03 -5.47 7.39
C GLY A 169 -8.72 -6.01 7.93
N GLU A 170 -8.08 -6.94 7.20
CA GLU A 170 -6.75 -7.45 7.53
C GLU A 170 -5.70 -6.34 7.59
N MET A 171 -5.67 -5.45 6.59
CA MET A 171 -4.72 -4.33 6.55
C MET A 171 -4.93 -3.35 7.70
N MET A 172 -6.19 -3.00 8.00
CA MET A 172 -6.49 -2.13 9.13
C MET A 172 -6.09 -2.79 10.46
N ALA A 173 -6.33 -4.09 10.61
CA ALA A 173 -5.95 -4.84 11.80
C ALA A 173 -4.42 -4.99 11.96
N ASP A 174 -3.68 -5.08 10.86
CA ASP A 174 -2.22 -5.07 10.85
C ASP A 174 -1.69 -3.70 11.26
N LYS A 175 -2.28 -2.63 10.72
CA LYS A 175 -1.90 -1.26 11.08
C LYS A 175 -2.16 -0.94 12.55
N LEU A 176 -3.31 -1.37 13.09
CA LEU A 176 -3.60 -1.28 14.53
C LEU A 176 -2.56 -2.03 15.37
N SER A 177 -2.15 -3.23 14.95
CA SER A 177 -1.07 -3.98 15.61
C SER A 177 0.25 -3.21 15.59
N LEU A 178 0.61 -2.57 14.47
CA LEU A 178 1.82 -1.74 14.41
C LEU A 178 1.75 -0.54 15.35
N GLN A 179 0.60 0.12 15.48
CA GLN A 179 0.45 1.24 16.40
C GLN A 179 0.50 0.84 17.88
N LEU A 180 0.12 -0.41 18.23
CA LEU A 180 0.39 -0.92 19.59
C LEU A 180 1.88 -0.96 19.90
N THR A 181 2.68 -1.38 18.92
CA THR A 181 4.13 -1.50 19.05
C THR A 181 4.83 -0.14 18.96
N TYR A 182 4.35 0.73 18.07
CA TYR A 182 4.91 2.04 17.76
C TYR A 182 3.85 3.13 17.99
N GLY A 183 3.70 3.58 19.24
CA GLY A 183 2.60 4.49 19.64
C GLY A 183 2.53 5.83 18.89
N ASP A 184 3.66 6.33 18.39
CA ASP A 184 3.73 7.56 17.59
C ASP A 184 3.46 7.34 16.10
N MET A 185 3.29 6.10 15.64
CA MET A 185 3.01 5.80 14.24
C MET A 185 1.58 6.22 13.87
N PRO A 186 1.37 7.12 12.90
CA PRO A 186 0.02 7.46 12.45
C PRO A 186 -0.55 6.37 11.54
N TRP A 187 -1.86 6.42 11.27
CA TRP A 187 -2.51 5.52 10.32
C TRP A 187 -1.98 5.73 8.90
N ILE A 188 -1.88 6.99 8.50
CA ILE A 188 -1.24 7.43 7.27
C ILE A 188 -0.55 8.74 7.60
N LYS A 189 0.65 8.95 7.06
CA LYS A 189 1.32 10.23 7.20
C LYS A 189 0.65 11.31 6.33
N SER A 190 0.34 12.44 6.95
CA SER A 190 -0.28 13.62 6.33
C SER A 190 0.62 14.34 5.32
N ASP A 191 1.93 14.07 5.34
CA ASP A 191 2.93 14.63 4.42
C ASP A 191 3.11 13.80 3.14
N LYS A 192 2.29 12.77 2.94
CA LYS A 192 2.27 11.97 1.72
C LYS A 192 1.24 12.50 0.75
N GLN A 193 1.54 12.33 -0.54
CA GLN A 193 0.61 12.67 -1.61
C GLN A 193 -0.65 11.82 -1.47
N ILE A 194 -1.82 12.43 -1.69
CA ILE A 194 -3.07 11.71 -1.78
C ILE A 194 -3.01 10.75 -2.98
N PRO A 195 -3.40 9.47 -2.84
CA PRO A 195 -3.37 8.55 -3.95
C PRO A 195 -4.17 9.08 -5.16
N CYS A 196 -3.66 8.85 -6.37
CA CYS A 196 -4.30 9.31 -7.60
C CYS A 196 -4.08 8.32 -8.75
N ASP A 197 -4.85 8.50 -9.83
CA ASP A 197 -4.62 7.79 -11.08
C ASP A 197 -3.51 8.43 -11.93
N LEU A 198 -3.16 7.81 -13.06
CA LEU A 198 -2.18 8.35 -14.02
C LEU A 198 -2.56 9.72 -14.60
N SER A 199 -3.85 10.08 -14.60
CA SER A 199 -4.33 11.40 -15.03
C SER A 199 -4.21 12.47 -13.93
N LYS A 200 -3.64 12.11 -12.78
CA LYS A 200 -3.53 12.92 -11.55
C LYS A 200 -4.90 13.21 -10.90
N LYS A 201 -5.94 12.44 -11.22
CA LYS A 201 -7.23 12.52 -10.52
C LYS A 201 -7.08 11.81 -9.18
N ALA A 202 -7.24 12.55 -8.09
CA ALA A 202 -7.12 12.01 -6.75
C ALA A 202 -8.29 11.07 -6.40
N TYR A 203 -7.98 9.97 -5.73
CA TYR A 203 -8.97 9.15 -5.04
C TYR A 203 -9.46 9.89 -3.79
N HIS A 204 -10.62 9.51 -3.30
CA HIS A 204 -11.27 10.18 -2.17
C HIS A 204 -11.77 9.15 -1.15
N GLY A 205 -12.05 9.61 0.06
CA GLY A 205 -12.78 8.80 1.03
C GLY A 205 -12.07 7.50 1.41
N MET A 206 -12.86 6.42 1.48
CA MET A 206 -12.39 5.06 1.73
C MET A 206 -11.30 4.62 0.74
N ASP A 207 -11.43 4.92 -0.55
CA ASP A 207 -10.47 4.46 -1.57
C ASP A 207 -9.09 5.11 -1.37
N SER A 208 -9.08 6.43 -1.12
CA SER A 208 -7.86 7.16 -0.76
C SER A 208 -7.21 6.60 0.50
N PHE A 209 -8.02 6.24 1.50
CA PHE A 209 -7.53 5.66 2.74
C PHE A 209 -6.87 4.29 2.50
N MET A 210 -7.55 3.40 1.77
CA MET A 210 -7.07 2.05 1.55
C MET A 210 -5.86 1.98 0.61
N LEU A 211 -5.83 2.81 -0.45
CA LEU A 211 -4.68 2.90 -1.36
C LEU A 211 -3.45 3.50 -0.68
N ALA A 212 -3.62 4.48 0.22
CA ALA A 212 -2.50 5.02 0.97
C ALA A 212 -1.93 4.01 1.98
N LEU A 213 -2.78 3.19 2.62
CA LEU A 213 -2.33 2.08 3.45
C LEU A 213 -1.56 1.03 2.63
N ASP A 214 -2.05 0.71 1.43
CA ASP A 214 -1.36 -0.21 0.52
C ASP A 214 0.00 0.33 0.08
N ALA A 215 0.08 1.61 -0.29
CA ALA A 215 1.32 2.26 -0.67
C ALA A 215 2.34 2.29 0.47
N GLU A 216 1.91 2.55 1.70
CA GLU A 216 2.80 2.50 2.87
C GLU A 216 3.27 1.06 3.16
N LYS A 217 2.35 0.08 3.14
CA LYS A 217 2.66 -1.33 3.42
C LYS A 217 3.68 -1.91 2.44
N ASN A 218 3.58 -1.55 1.16
CA ASN A 218 4.49 -2.02 0.12
C ASN A 218 5.66 -1.06 -0.14
N ALA A 219 5.79 0.01 0.65
CA ALA A 219 6.85 1.02 0.55
C ALA A 219 6.97 1.66 -0.85
N TYR A 220 5.85 1.88 -1.55
CA TYR A 220 5.84 2.58 -2.83
C TYR A 220 6.27 4.04 -2.66
N THR A 221 7.07 4.53 -3.61
CA THR A 221 7.51 5.94 -3.59
C THR A 221 6.36 6.86 -4.01
N LEU A 222 5.61 6.46 -5.04
CA LEU A 222 4.47 7.19 -5.57
C LEU A 222 3.16 6.44 -5.28
N PRO A 223 2.17 7.08 -4.64
CA PRO A 223 0.84 6.50 -4.46
C PRO A 223 -0.01 6.67 -5.73
N ILE A 224 0.56 6.37 -6.90
CA ILE A 224 -0.13 6.46 -8.19
C ILE A 224 -0.54 5.06 -8.61
N TYR A 225 -1.83 4.89 -8.89
CA TYR A 225 -2.42 3.61 -9.24
C TYR A 225 -2.98 3.63 -10.66
N ILE A 226 -2.90 2.50 -11.34
CA ILE A 226 -3.36 2.30 -12.71
C ILE A 226 -4.29 1.08 -12.75
N SER A 227 -5.44 1.21 -13.42
CA SER A 227 -6.38 0.11 -13.60
C SER A 227 -5.84 -0.93 -14.56
N LYS A 228 -6.36 -2.16 -14.47
CA LYS A 228 -6.04 -3.19 -15.46
C LYS A 228 -6.39 -2.74 -16.88
N GLU A 229 -7.53 -2.07 -17.05
CA GLU A 229 -8.02 -1.57 -18.33
C GLU A 229 -7.03 -0.54 -18.91
N ASP A 230 -6.53 0.37 -18.06
CA ASP A 230 -5.54 1.37 -18.47
C ASP A 230 -4.17 0.74 -18.79
N ILE A 231 -3.75 -0.29 -18.06
CA ILE A 231 -2.52 -1.04 -18.38
C ILE A 231 -2.62 -1.61 -19.79
N GLN A 232 -3.75 -2.25 -20.12
CA GLN A 232 -3.99 -2.83 -21.43
C GLN A 232 -4.09 -1.76 -22.52
N ALA A 233 -4.83 -0.68 -22.28
CA ALA A 233 -5.01 0.42 -23.22
C ALA A 233 -3.69 1.13 -23.57
N ASN A 234 -2.75 1.19 -22.61
CA ASN A 234 -1.44 1.81 -22.79
C ASN A 234 -0.32 0.81 -23.16
N ASN A 235 -0.66 -0.46 -23.43
CA ASN A 235 0.30 -1.54 -23.73
C ASN A 235 1.41 -1.68 -22.65
N LEU A 236 1.04 -1.45 -21.39
CA LEU A 236 1.92 -1.62 -20.25
C LEU A 236 1.89 -3.09 -19.79
N LEU A 237 2.92 -3.48 -19.05
CA LEU A 237 3.06 -4.81 -18.46
C LEU A 237 3.24 -4.67 -16.94
N VAL A 238 2.81 -5.68 -16.19
CA VAL A 238 2.95 -5.74 -14.72
C VAL A 238 4.07 -6.69 -14.33
N LYS A 239 4.76 -6.45 -13.22
CA LYS A 239 5.75 -7.38 -12.70
C LYS A 239 5.09 -8.74 -12.45
N SER A 240 5.82 -9.81 -12.67
CA SER A 240 5.32 -11.19 -12.55
C SER A 240 4.90 -11.58 -11.13
N ASP A 241 5.39 -10.86 -10.12
CA ASP A 241 5.04 -10.97 -8.70
C ASP A 241 4.09 -9.86 -8.23
N ALA A 242 3.62 -8.99 -9.14
CA ALA A 242 2.71 -7.91 -8.80
C ALA A 242 1.36 -8.47 -8.32
N THR A 243 0.94 -7.99 -7.17
CA THR A 243 -0.41 -8.22 -6.63
C THR A 243 -1.22 -6.96 -6.86
N SER A 244 -2.38 -7.10 -7.52
CA SER A 244 -3.33 -5.99 -7.64
C SER A 244 -3.90 -5.61 -6.29
N PHE A 245 -4.46 -4.42 -6.21
CA PHE A 245 -5.23 -3.91 -5.08
C PHE A 245 -6.67 -3.62 -5.52
N PRO A 246 -7.68 -4.22 -4.88
CA PRO A 246 -9.07 -4.00 -5.24
C PRO A 246 -9.56 -2.64 -4.72
N ILE A 247 -10.27 -1.87 -5.54
CA ILE A 247 -11.16 -0.78 -5.12
C ILE A 247 -12.62 -1.17 -5.34
N ILE A 248 -13.49 -0.78 -4.42
CA ILE A 248 -14.88 -1.24 -4.40
C ILE A 248 -15.75 -0.20 -5.12
N GLU A 249 -16.35 -0.61 -6.24
CA GLU A 249 -17.25 0.22 -7.04
C GLU A 249 -18.72 -0.04 -6.64
N GLU A 250 -19.65 0.75 -7.19
CA GLU A 250 -21.10 0.52 -7.00
C GLU A 250 -21.50 -0.90 -7.46
N VAL A 251 -20.90 -1.37 -8.54
CA VAL A 251 -21.13 -2.72 -9.09
C VAL A 251 -19.79 -3.44 -9.22
N GLY A 252 -19.41 -4.18 -8.19
CA GLY A 252 -18.22 -5.04 -8.19
C GLY A 252 -16.95 -4.35 -7.68
N VAL A 253 -15.82 -4.70 -8.28
CA VAL A 253 -14.47 -4.30 -7.86
C VAL A 253 -13.62 -3.99 -9.08
N THR A 254 -12.87 -2.90 -9.03
CA THR A 254 -11.81 -2.59 -10.00
C THR A 254 -10.46 -2.97 -9.41
N GLU A 255 -9.66 -3.73 -10.16
CA GLU A 255 -8.31 -4.13 -9.74
C GLU A 255 -7.29 -3.09 -10.21
N LEU A 256 -6.57 -2.50 -9.25
CA LEU A 256 -5.55 -1.50 -9.51
C LEU A 256 -4.15 -2.07 -9.27
N TYR A 257 -3.16 -1.53 -9.95
CA TYR A 257 -1.75 -1.77 -9.68
C TYR A 257 -1.09 -0.45 -9.35
N ASN A 258 -0.12 -0.44 -8.45
CA ASN A 258 0.72 0.73 -8.31
C ASN A 258 1.59 0.90 -9.56
N ILE A 259 1.87 2.15 -9.96
CA ILE A 259 2.70 2.47 -11.12
C ILE A 259 4.07 1.78 -11.08
N GLU A 260 4.64 1.58 -9.88
CA GLU A 260 5.93 0.92 -9.64
C GLU A 260 5.88 -0.60 -9.79
N GLN A 261 4.68 -1.18 -9.85
CA GLN A 261 4.47 -2.59 -10.20
C GLN A 261 4.37 -2.79 -11.72
N THR A 262 4.43 -1.73 -12.52
CA THR A 262 4.37 -1.80 -13.98
C THR A 262 5.72 -1.48 -14.62
N ASN A 263 5.84 -1.71 -15.92
CA ASN A 263 6.98 -1.25 -16.72
C ASN A 263 6.90 0.25 -17.08
N TYR A 264 5.90 1.01 -16.60
CA TYR A 264 5.76 2.44 -16.86
C TYR A 264 7.02 3.26 -16.51
N PRO A 265 7.67 3.09 -15.34
CA PRO A 265 8.89 3.85 -15.02
C PRO A 265 10.03 3.61 -16.01
N ILE A 266 10.01 2.49 -16.71
CA ILE A 266 11.04 2.10 -17.68
C ILE A 266 10.71 2.67 -19.06
N LEU A 267 9.44 2.61 -19.46
CA LEU A 267 8.98 3.15 -20.75
C LEU A 267 8.90 4.69 -20.75
N HIS A 268 8.57 5.28 -19.61
CA HIS A 268 8.36 6.72 -19.43
C HIS A 268 9.22 7.29 -18.29
N PRO A 269 10.57 7.18 -18.35
CA PRO A 269 11.43 7.53 -17.22
C PRO A 269 11.41 9.04 -16.90
N LYS A 270 11.27 9.91 -17.92
CA LYS A 270 11.17 11.36 -17.70
C LYS A 270 9.87 11.72 -16.98
N ASP A 271 8.75 11.21 -17.50
CA ASP A 271 7.43 11.46 -16.92
C ASP A 271 7.36 10.92 -15.49
N TYR A 272 7.92 9.73 -15.23
CA TYR A 272 8.00 9.16 -13.88
C TYR A 272 8.83 9.99 -12.91
N GLU A 273 9.97 10.56 -13.34
CA GLU A 273 10.74 11.50 -12.52
C GLU A 273 9.99 12.82 -12.28
N GLU A 274 9.25 13.33 -13.26
CA GLU A 274 8.35 14.48 -13.07
C GLU A 274 7.26 14.18 -12.04
N LEU A 275 6.66 12.98 -12.07
CA LEU A 275 5.69 12.55 -11.07
C LEU A 275 6.28 12.52 -9.65
N LYS A 276 7.54 12.12 -9.48
CA LYS A 276 8.25 12.21 -8.18
C LYS A 276 8.43 13.64 -7.71
N VAL A 277 8.85 14.53 -8.61
CA VAL A 277 9.04 15.95 -8.28
C VAL A 277 7.70 16.59 -7.91
N ASP A 278 6.64 16.29 -8.65
CA ASP A 278 5.28 16.77 -8.39
C ASP A 278 4.74 16.26 -7.03
N SER A 279 5.00 15.00 -6.71
CA SER A 279 4.66 14.41 -5.41
C SER A 279 5.33 15.17 -4.26
N ILE A 280 6.64 15.41 -4.38
CA ILE A 280 7.42 16.18 -3.38
C ILE A 280 6.91 17.62 -3.30
N ALA A 281 6.60 18.26 -4.42
CA ALA A 281 6.08 19.62 -4.45
C ALA A 281 4.70 19.71 -3.78
N SER A 282 3.80 18.77 -4.08
CA SER A 282 2.48 18.66 -3.46
C SER A 282 2.57 18.51 -1.94
N ASN A 283 3.56 17.77 -1.45
CA ASN A 283 3.80 17.59 -0.01
C ASN A 283 4.36 18.85 0.68
N ARG A 284 5.09 19.71 -0.05
CA ARG A 284 5.67 20.96 0.51
C ARG A 284 4.64 22.08 0.64
N TYR A 285 3.64 22.12 -0.23
CA TYR A 285 2.52 23.04 -0.10
C TYR A 285 1.56 22.53 0.99
N LYS A 286 1.90 22.80 2.26
CA LYS A 286 0.98 22.59 3.39
C LYS A 286 -0.28 23.43 3.16
N GLN A 287 -1.36 22.80 2.69
CA GLN A 287 -2.67 23.42 2.75
C GLN A 287 -3.05 23.56 4.23
N SER A 288 -3.66 24.68 4.60
CA SER A 288 -4.16 24.88 5.95
C SER A 288 -5.19 23.82 6.29
N ASN A 289 -5.14 23.30 7.52
CA ASN A 289 -6.18 22.39 8.02
C ASN A 289 -7.54 23.12 8.04
N GLU A 290 -8.48 22.62 7.24
CA GLU A 290 -9.77 23.30 7.03
C GLU A 290 -10.83 22.91 8.04
N LEU A 291 -10.60 21.86 8.84
CA LEU A 291 -11.51 21.49 9.94
C LEU A 291 -11.65 22.63 10.96
N GLY A 292 -10.60 23.46 11.12
CA GLY A 292 -10.64 24.64 11.99
C GLY A 292 -11.76 25.62 11.63
N GLN A 293 -12.22 25.64 10.36
CA GLN A 293 -13.36 26.47 9.96
C GLN A 293 -14.67 26.08 10.67
N LEU A 294 -14.83 24.79 11.02
CA LEU A 294 -16.01 24.25 11.68
C LEU A 294 -16.11 24.65 13.15
N LEU A 295 -15.02 25.16 13.74
CA LEU A 295 -15.00 25.64 15.13
C LEU A 295 -15.70 26.99 15.32
N ARG A 296 -15.95 27.72 14.22
CA ARG A 296 -16.67 29.00 14.29
C ARG A 296 -18.13 28.75 14.71
N LYS A 297 -18.68 29.64 15.52
CA LYS A 297 -20.07 29.54 15.97
C LYS A 297 -21.02 29.46 14.76
N GLY A 298 -21.83 28.41 14.69
CA GLY A 298 -22.77 28.16 13.59
C GLY A 298 -22.15 27.57 12.31
N ALA A 299 -20.83 27.34 12.26
CA ALA A 299 -20.19 26.69 11.12
C ALA A 299 -20.52 25.18 11.06
N TRP A 300 -20.80 24.55 12.19
CA TRP A 300 -21.34 23.20 12.28
C TRP A 300 -22.70 23.20 12.99
N GLN A 301 -23.61 22.31 12.59
CA GLN A 301 -24.97 22.26 13.13
C GLN A 301 -24.99 21.82 14.60
N THR A 302 -24.12 20.88 14.96
CA THR A 302 -23.95 20.39 16.34
C THR A 302 -23.03 21.31 17.12
N ALA A 303 -23.37 21.63 18.37
CA ALA A 303 -22.54 22.49 19.20
C ALA A 303 -21.21 21.80 19.56
N ILE A 304 -20.12 22.56 19.64
CA ILE A 304 -18.80 22.06 20.06
C ILE A 304 -18.45 22.69 21.41
N ALA A 305 -18.33 21.87 22.44
CA ALA A 305 -17.93 22.24 23.78
C ALA A 305 -16.48 21.82 24.04
N PHE A 306 -15.70 22.72 24.66
CA PHE A 306 -14.30 22.51 25.01
C PHE A 306 -14.15 22.12 26.50
N ASP A 307 -14.90 21.11 26.93
CA ASP A 307 -14.97 20.62 28.32
C ASP A 307 -14.50 19.16 28.45
N GLY A 308 -14.04 18.56 27.35
CA GLY A 308 -13.57 17.18 27.29
C GLY A 308 -12.13 16.99 27.80
N LYS A 309 -11.62 15.77 27.61
CA LYS A 309 -10.25 15.38 27.91
C LYS A 309 -9.54 14.88 26.64
N PRO A 310 -8.22 15.08 26.51
CA PRO A 310 -7.47 14.57 25.35
C PRO A 310 -7.66 13.07 25.17
N SER A 311 -7.79 12.64 23.92
CA SER A 311 -8.03 11.25 23.50
C SER A 311 -9.36 10.65 23.95
N LEU A 312 -10.31 11.48 24.42
CA LEU A 312 -11.62 11.07 24.92
C LEU A 312 -12.76 11.94 24.35
N ALA A 313 -12.61 12.35 23.09
CA ALA A 313 -13.68 13.08 22.39
C ALA A 313 -14.97 12.27 22.35
N SER A 314 -16.09 12.92 22.67
CA SER A 314 -17.39 12.27 22.74
C SER A 314 -18.48 13.12 22.10
N TYR A 315 -19.63 12.49 21.83
CA TYR A 315 -20.80 13.16 21.28
C TYR A 315 -22.03 12.77 22.10
N SER A 316 -22.79 13.78 22.55
CA SER A 316 -24.04 13.61 23.29
C SER A 316 -25.24 13.79 22.38
N ALA A 317 -25.89 12.69 22.01
CA ALA A 317 -27.12 12.72 21.20
C ALA A 317 -28.31 13.42 21.91
N LYS A 318 -28.29 13.48 23.25
CA LYS A 318 -29.33 14.14 24.05
C LYS A 318 -29.28 15.65 23.92
N ASN A 319 -28.07 16.21 23.97
CA ASN A 319 -27.84 17.66 23.95
C ASN A 319 -27.40 18.17 22.57
N ASP A 320 -27.16 17.26 21.62
CA ASP A 320 -26.56 17.55 20.31
C ASP A 320 -25.27 18.38 20.47
N THR A 321 -24.33 17.83 21.24
CA THR A 321 -23.07 18.49 21.58
C THR A 321 -21.90 17.53 21.43
N ILE A 322 -20.87 17.99 20.73
CA ILE A 322 -19.54 17.37 20.66
C ILE A 322 -18.72 17.92 21.84
N HIS A 323 -18.11 17.02 22.60
CA HIS A 323 -17.23 17.37 23.73
C HIS A 323 -15.80 16.99 23.38
N VAL A 324 -14.92 17.97 23.27
CA VAL A 324 -13.49 17.82 22.96
C VAL A 324 -12.69 18.61 24.00
N ALA A 325 -11.42 18.27 24.26
CA ALA A 325 -10.62 19.08 25.16
C ALA A 325 -10.24 20.43 24.50
N PRO A 326 -9.97 21.48 25.28
CA PRO A 326 -9.32 22.68 24.76
C PRO A 326 -7.99 22.34 24.05
N VAL A 327 -7.69 23.02 22.93
CA VAL A 327 -6.47 22.76 22.14
C VAL A 327 -5.19 22.84 22.97
N GLN A 328 -5.13 23.75 23.95
CA GLN A 328 -3.97 23.90 24.84
C GLN A 328 -3.71 22.70 25.77
N HIS A 329 -4.63 21.73 25.87
CA HIS A 329 -4.45 20.52 26.67
C HIS A 329 -3.82 19.37 25.87
N TYR A 330 -3.61 19.53 24.56
CA TYR A 330 -2.95 18.55 23.72
C TYR A 330 -1.46 18.87 23.59
N GLU A 331 -0.62 17.84 23.62
CA GLU A 331 0.82 18.00 23.35
C GLU A 331 1.09 18.30 21.87
N LYS A 332 0.31 17.67 20.97
CA LYS A 332 0.42 17.84 19.52
C LYS A 332 -0.93 18.35 18.97
N GLU A 333 -0.89 19.39 18.14
CA GLU A 333 -2.10 19.96 17.52
C GLU A 333 -2.88 18.93 16.68
N GLN A 334 -2.17 17.99 16.04
CA GLN A 334 -2.79 16.90 15.27
C GLN A 334 -3.70 16.01 16.13
N ASP A 335 -3.39 15.82 17.42
CA ASP A 335 -4.21 15.01 18.33
C ASP A 335 -5.53 15.73 18.68
N PHE A 336 -5.52 17.06 18.70
CA PHE A 336 -6.75 17.86 18.80
C PHE A 336 -7.63 17.67 17.55
N TYR A 337 -7.05 17.73 16.35
CA TYR A 337 -7.80 17.51 15.11
C TYR A 337 -8.30 16.07 14.97
N ARG A 338 -7.53 15.08 15.46
CA ARG A 338 -8.00 13.70 15.57
C ARG A 338 -9.30 13.64 16.37
N ASP A 339 -9.27 14.17 17.58
CA ASP A 339 -10.39 14.15 18.52
C ASP A 339 -11.60 14.94 17.98
N LEU A 340 -11.35 16.11 17.38
CA LEU A 340 -12.37 16.89 16.68
C LEU A 340 -13.01 16.10 15.53
N GLY A 341 -12.20 15.45 14.69
CA GLY A 341 -12.67 14.63 13.58
C GLY A 341 -13.52 13.45 14.04
N MET A 342 -13.14 12.80 15.15
CA MET A 342 -13.94 11.74 15.77
C MET A 342 -15.27 12.27 16.30
N GLY A 343 -15.28 13.43 16.98
CA GLY A 343 -16.49 14.08 17.46
C GLY A 343 -17.45 14.48 16.34
N LEU A 344 -16.93 15.10 15.28
CA LEU A 344 -17.68 15.46 14.08
C LEU A 344 -18.28 14.23 13.42
N THR A 345 -17.50 13.16 13.23
CA THR A 345 -17.97 11.89 12.66
C THR A 345 -19.16 11.35 13.43
N ARG A 346 -19.05 11.25 14.76
CA ARG A 346 -20.16 10.78 15.62
C ARG A 346 -21.40 11.69 15.55
N SER A 347 -21.21 13.01 15.42
CA SER A 347 -22.33 13.95 15.34
C SER A 347 -23.17 13.80 14.06
N THR A 348 -22.55 13.32 12.97
CA THR A 348 -23.30 12.98 11.75
C THR A 348 -24.17 11.72 11.94
N ARG A 349 -23.86 10.87 12.93
CA ARG A 349 -24.44 9.53 13.13
C ARG A 349 -25.39 9.47 14.32
N LYS A 350 -26.33 10.42 14.38
CA LYS A 350 -27.21 10.66 15.55
C LYS A 350 -28.02 9.44 16.00
N ALA A 351 -28.44 8.58 15.07
CA ALA A 351 -29.18 7.36 15.39
C ALA A 351 -28.29 6.31 16.08
N GLU A 352 -27.08 6.10 15.56
CA GLU A 352 -26.09 5.17 16.15
C GLU A 352 -25.64 5.63 17.53
N ALA A 353 -25.50 6.94 17.74
CA ALA A 353 -25.16 7.52 19.03
C ALA A 353 -26.20 7.28 20.15
N ARG A 354 -27.40 6.78 19.82
CA ARG A 354 -28.42 6.38 20.80
C ARG A 354 -28.33 4.91 21.20
N LYS A 355 -27.55 4.10 20.46
CA LYS A 355 -27.37 2.68 20.77
C LYS A 355 -26.40 2.55 21.94
N THR A 356 -26.78 1.73 22.93
CA THR A 356 -26.00 1.52 24.17
C THR A 356 -25.40 0.13 24.27
N SER A 357 -25.61 -0.75 23.28
CA SER A 357 -24.97 -2.06 23.30
C SER A 357 -23.46 -1.89 23.17
N PHE A 358 -22.72 -2.70 23.93
CA PHE A 358 -21.25 -2.65 23.93
C PHE A 358 -20.68 -2.82 22.51
N GLU A 359 -21.28 -3.69 21.71
CA GLU A 359 -20.93 -3.87 20.31
C GLU A 359 -21.12 -2.61 19.47
N SER A 360 -22.26 -1.93 19.60
CA SER A 360 -22.52 -0.67 18.87
C SER A 360 -21.53 0.41 19.27
N LEU A 361 -21.23 0.53 20.57
CA LEU A 361 -20.25 1.49 21.09
C LEU A 361 -18.84 1.19 20.58
N SER A 362 -18.42 -0.07 20.62
CA SER A 362 -17.11 -0.51 20.12
C SER A 362 -16.96 -0.27 18.63
N ARG A 363 -18.00 -0.54 17.83
CA ARG A 363 -18.02 -0.25 16.38
C ARG A 363 -17.98 1.24 16.10
N GLU A 364 -18.80 2.04 16.79
CA GLU A 364 -18.87 3.48 16.57
C GLU A 364 -17.56 4.19 16.95
N GLU A 365 -16.85 3.69 17.95
CA GLU A 365 -15.50 4.17 18.28
C GLU A 365 -14.55 4.02 17.08
N LEU A 366 -14.51 2.82 16.47
CA LEU A 366 -13.68 2.57 15.30
C LEU A 366 -14.16 3.37 14.08
N VAL A 367 -15.47 3.48 13.84
CA VAL A 367 -16.04 4.31 12.77
C VAL A 367 -15.57 5.76 12.91
N SER A 368 -15.64 6.32 14.12
CA SER A 368 -15.24 7.70 14.38
C SER A 368 -13.75 7.93 14.19
N LEU A 369 -12.91 6.96 14.60
CA LEU A 369 -11.48 6.99 14.39
C LEU A 369 -11.14 6.94 12.90
N VAL A 370 -11.72 6.01 12.15
CA VAL A 370 -11.53 5.88 10.70
C VAL A 370 -12.01 7.12 9.96
N GLY A 371 -13.15 7.70 10.36
CA GLY A 371 -13.64 8.97 9.80
C GLY A 371 -12.62 10.09 10.02
N SER A 372 -12.03 10.15 11.22
CA SER A 372 -10.94 11.08 11.51
C SER A 372 -9.69 10.84 10.65
N VAL A 373 -9.33 9.59 10.36
CA VAL A 373 -8.22 9.25 9.44
C VAL A 373 -8.48 9.75 8.03
N ILE A 374 -9.68 9.52 7.49
CA ILE A 374 -10.08 9.98 6.14
C ILE A 374 -10.04 11.52 6.07
N LEU A 375 -10.55 12.20 7.09
CA LEU A 375 -10.45 13.65 7.20
C LEU A 375 -8.99 14.12 7.30
N GLY A 376 -8.15 13.36 8.01
CA GLY A 376 -6.72 13.58 8.19
C GLY A 376 -5.94 13.68 6.89
N GLN A 377 -6.22 12.78 5.94
CA GLN A 377 -5.56 12.80 4.63
C GLN A 377 -5.80 14.10 3.86
N LYS A 378 -7.04 14.60 3.85
CA LYS A 378 -7.41 15.79 3.09
C LYS A 378 -7.13 17.11 3.83
N ASN A 379 -7.01 17.08 5.15
CA ASN A 379 -6.76 18.25 5.99
C ASN A 379 -5.37 18.28 6.63
N HIS A 380 -4.48 17.39 6.19
CA HIS A 380 -3.06 17.34 6.56
C HIS A 380 -2.79 17.23 8.08
N PHE A 381 -3.44 16.28 8.74
CA PHE A 381 -3.11 15.92 10.12
C PHE A 381 -3.01 14.41 10.32
N ASP A 382 -2.07 14.02 11.18
CA ASP A 382 -1.77 12.65 11.51
C ASP A 382 -2.72 12.11 12.58
N VAL A 383 -3.23 10.89 12.39
CA VAL A 383 -4.12 10.22 13.34
C VAL A 383 -3.43 8.99 13.92
N THR A 384 -3.28 8.99 15.25
CA THR A 384 -2.79 7.87 16.06
C THR A 384 -3.94 7.23 16.84
N THR A 385 -3.76 6.00 17.30
CA THR A 385 -4.77 5.28 18.10
C THR A 385 -4.31 5.12 19.56
N PRO A 386 -4.59 6.11 20.44
CA PRO A 386 -4.14 6.06 21.84
C PRO A 386 -4.83 4.95 22.65
N GLN A 387 -6.05 4.57 22.26
CA GLN A 387 -6.82 3.52 22.91
C GLN A 387 -7.37 2.57 21.85
N GLN A 388 -7.14 1.27 22.04
CA GLN A 388 -7.62 0.25 21.13
C GLN A 388 -8.02 -1.01 21.87
N THR A 389 -8.93 -1.78 21.25
CA THR A 389 -9.43 -3.04 21.80
C THR A 389 -8.93 -4.21 20.97
N SER A 390 -8.70 -5.37 21.60
CA SER A 390 -8.39 -6.62 20.89
C SER A 390 -9.51 -7.02 19.93
N MET A 391 -10.75 -6.68 20.28
CA MET A 391 -11.96 -6.96 19.47
C MET A 391 -11.94 -6.33 18.08
N TRP A 392 -11.48 -5.09 17.93
CA TRP A 392 -11.42 -4.46 16.61
C TRP A 392 -10.60 -5.28 15.64
N LYS A 393 -9.39 -5.67 16.06
CA LYS A 393 -8.47 -6.46 15.24
C LYS A 393 -9.03 -7.84 14.92
N GLU A 394 -9.76 -8.44 15.85
CA GLU A 394 -10.38 -9.75 15.62
C GLU A 394 -11.56 -9.68 14.66
N ARG A 395 -12.47 -8.72 14.85
CA ARG A 395 -13.62 -8.47 13.96
C ARG A 395 -13.16 -8.10 12.55
N LEU A 396 -12.25 -7.14 12.41
CA LEU A 396 -11.70 -6.72 11.12
C LEU A 396 -11.08 -7.90 10.34
N ARG A 397 -10.42 -8.85 11.02
CA ARG A 397 -9.84 -10.03 10.36
C ARG A 397 -10.82 -11.16 10.06
N LYS A 398 -11.95 -11.25 10.77
CA LYS A 398 -12.86 -12.42 10.65
C LYS A 398 -14.17 -12.09 9.94
N ASP A 399 -14.51 -10.81 9.86
CA ASP A 399 -15.84 -10.35 9.48
C ASP A 399 -15.77 -9.21 8.44
N PRO A 400 -15.88 -9.55 7.14
CA PRO A 400 -15.94 -8.57 6.07
C PRO A 400 -17.12 -7.60 6.19
N SER A 401 -18.25 -8.07 6.74
CA SER A 401 -19.45 -7.24 6.94
C SER A 401 -19.19 -6.14 7.96
N TYR A 402 -18.52 -6.48 9.07
CA TYR A 402 -18.05 -5.50 10.05
C TYR A 402 -17.12 -4.46 9.40
N THR A 403 -16.17 -4.90 8.58
CA THR A 403 -15.25 -3.99 7.87
C THR A 403 -16.00 -3.05 6.92
N LYS A 404 -16.95 -3.59 6.12
CA LYS A 404 -17.82 -2.79 5.26
C LYS A 404 -18.60 -1.75 6.04
N GLN A 405 -19.23 -2.15 7.14
CA GLN A 405 -20.00 -1.25 7.99
C GLN A 405 -19.13 -0.12 8.53
N VAL A 406 -17.92 -0.43 9.01
CA VAL A 406 -16.98 0.57 9.55
C VAL A 406 -16.56 1.57 8.49
N LEU A 407 -16.02 1.09 7.37
CA LEU A 407 -15.47 1.95 6.32
C LEU A 407 -16.55 2.77 5.62
N SER A 408 -17.67 2.14 5.22
CA SER A 408 -18.76 2.85 4.53
C SER A 408 -19.39 3.92 5.44
N SER A 409 -19.53 3.61 6.73
CA SER A 409 -20.04 4.56 7.72
C SER A 409 -19.11 5.76 7.92
N ALA A 410 -17.81 5.49 8.04
CA ALA A 410 -16.79 6.53 8.19
C ALA A 410 -16.69 7.39 6.93
N ASP A 411 -16.80 6.77 5.76
CA ASP A 411 -16.72 7.45 4.46
C ASP A 411 -17.89 8.43 4.26
N VAL A 412 -19.14 7.96 4.44
CA VAL A 412 -20.33 8.81 4.35
C VAL A 412 -20.25 9.99 5.33
N ALA A 413 -19.83 9.75 6.58
CA ALA A 413 -19.66 10.80 7.57
C ALA A 413 -18.59 11.82 7.15
N SER A 414 -17.47 11.36 6.61
CA SER A 414 -16.37 12.20 6.13
C SER A 414 -16.80 13.05 4.94
N GLN A 415 -17.57 12.49 3.99
CA GLN A 415 -18.11 13.21 2.85
C GLN A 415 -19.03 14.37 3.28
N ILE A 416 -19.92 14.14 4.26
CA ILE A 416 -20.79 15.18 4.83
C ILE A 416 -19.96 16.32 5.44
N ILE A 417 -18.94 15.99 6.22
CA ILE A 417 -18.07 16.98 6.87
C ILE A 417 -17.30 17.79 5.83
N MET A 418 -16.73 17.13 4.82
CA MET A 418 -16.00 17.81 3.74
C MET A 418 -16.92 18.69 2.89
N GLN A 419 -18.14 18.23 2.59
CA GLN A 419 -19.14 19.04 1.89
C GLN A 419 -19.46 20.31 2.67
N ARG A 420 -19.55 20.26 4.01
CA ARG A 420 -19.77 21.46 4.83
C ARG A 420 -18.62 22.44 4.74
N ILE A 421 -17.39 21.94 4.81
CA ILE A 421 -16.19 22.77 4.64
C ILE A 421 -16.23 23.47 3.28
N ASP A 422 -16.56 22.75 2.20
CA ASP A 422 -16.65 23.32 0.86
C ASP A 422 -17.75 24.38 0.71
N ILE A 423 -18.91 24.19 1.37
CA ILE A 423 -19.98 25.20 1.43
C ILE A 423 -19.49 26.47 2.14
N LEU A 424 -18.84 26.33 3.29
CA LEU A 424 -18.32 27.47 4.06
C LEU A 424 -17.24 28.23 3.30
N LYS A 425 -16.35 27.52 2.60
CA LYS A 425 -15.33 28.12 1.72
C LYS A 425 -15.92 28.98 0.61
N LYS A 426 -17.09 28.60 0.10
CA LYS A 426 -17.84 29.36 -0.92
C LYS A 426 -18.71 30.49 -0.33
N GLY A 427 -18.65 30.71 0.99
CA GLY A 427 -19.46 31.71 1.69
C GLY A 427 -20.92 31.31 1.88
N GLY A 428 -21.27 30.05 1.64
CA GLY A 428 -22.62 29.53 1.84
C GLY A 428 -22.93 29.27 3.31
N ASN A 429 -24.22 29.33 3.67
CA ASN A 429 -24.72 29.03 5.02
C ASN A 429 -25.83 27.96 5.01
N GLN A 430 -25.92 27.16 3.94
CA GLN A 430 -26.93 26.11 3.78
C GLN A 430 -26.62 24.93 4.71
N ASP A 431 -27.61 24.50 5.50
CA ASP A 431 -27.50 23.29 6.30
C ASP A 431 -27.47 22.04 5.43
N ILE A 432 -26.76 21.01 5.91
CA ILE A 432 -26.66 19.70 5.23
C ILE A 432 -27.64 18.74 5.90
N ASP A 433 -28.34 17.95 5.11
CA ASP A 433 -29.21 16.92 5.66
C ASP A 433 -28.37 15.79 6.28
N LEU A 434 -28.45 15.65 7.60
CA LEU A 434 -27.78 14.60 8.37
C LEU A 434 -28.64 13.33 8.51
N ARG A 435 -29.84 13.27 7.92
CA ARG A 435 -30.78 12.15 8.10
C ARG A 435 -30.44 10.90 7.28
N SER A 436 -29.63 11.03 6.22
CA SER A 436 -29.23 9.93 5.33
C SER A 436 -27.80 9.41 5.57
N SER A 437 -27.19 9.75 6.70
CA SER A 437 -25.77 9.48 7.00
C SER A 437 -25.48 8.06 7.49
N THR A 438 -26.51 7.28 7.84
CA THR A 438 -26.38 5.86 8.17
C THR A 438 -26.59 5.05 6.88
N PRO A 439 -25.59 4.33 6.37
CA PRO A 439 -25.77 3.46 5.21
C PRO A 439 -26.90 2.45 5.46
N VAL A 440 -27.71 2.17 4.44
CA VAL A 440 -28.72 1.10 4.51
C VAL A 440 -27.98 -0.22 4.67
N GLU A 441 -28.29 -0.98 5.73
CA GLU A 441 -27.77 -2.34 5.91
C GLU A 441 -28.32 -3.21 4.77
N VAL A 442 -27.44 -3.59 3.84
CA VAL A 442 -27.75 -4.52 2.75
C VAL A 442 -27.35 -5.90 3.22
N ASP A 443 -28.20 -6.92 2.99
CA ASP A 443 -27.85 -8.33 3.20
C ASP A 443 -26.62 -8.69 2.34
N ILE A 444 -25.52 -9.06 3.00
CA ILE A 444 -24.19 -9.22 2.39
C ILE A 444 -23.88 -10.68 2.07
N ASP A 445 -24.46 -11.63 2.80
CA ASP A 445 -24.21 -13.06 2.58
C ASP A 445 -25.32 -13.72 1.74
N GLY A 446 -26.38 -12.97 1.41
CA GLY A 446 -27.48 -13.41 0.55
C GLY A 446 -28.36 -14.44 1.25
N ASN A 447 -28.35 -14.47 2.59
CA ASN A 447 -29.16 -15.39 3.39
C ASN A 447 -30.58 -14.86 3.67
N GLY A 448 -30.88 -13.62 3.27
CA GLY A 448 -32.15 -12.92 3.48
C GLY A 448 -32.30 -12.21 4.83
N ILE A 449 -31.24 -12.14 5.65
CA ILE A 449 -31.26 -11.64 7.03
C ILE A 449 -30.33 -10.43 7.15
N VAL A 450 -30.92 -9.31 7.56
CA VAL A 450 -30.18 -8.09 7.92
C VAL A 450 -29.78 -8.20 9.40
N GLU A 451 -28.50 -8.05 9.73
CA GLU A 451 -27.94 -8.29 11.10
C GLU A 451 -28.65 -7.49 12.21
N SER A 452 -29.31 -6.36 11.91
CA SER A 452 -30.18 -5.66 12.88
C SER A 452 -31.37 -6.50 13.37
N GLN A 453 -31.67 -7.63 12.75
CA GLN A 453 -32.73 -8.57 13.17
C GLN A 453 -32.23 -9.75 14.01
N GLU A 454 -30.92 -10.00 14.12
CA GLU A 454 -30.42 -11.19 14.83
C GLU A 454 -30.55 -11.12 16.36
N ASN A 455 -30.86 -9.94 16.92
CA ASN A 455 -30.97 -9.74 18.37
C ASN A 455 -32.39 -9.47 18.89
N LEU A 456 -33.43 -9.74 18.10
CA LEU A 456 -34.82 -9.76 18.59
C LEU A 456 -35.30 -11.20 18.73
N VAL A 457 -34.79 -11.90 19.74
CA VAL A 457 -35.50 -13.07 20.27
C VAL A 457 -36.77 -12.55 20.95
N PRO A 458 -37.99 -12.96 20.54
CA PRO A 458 -39.19 -12.60 21.27
C PRO A 458 -39.19 -13.34 22.59
N ASP A 459 -39.26 -12.59 23.68
CA ASP A 459 -39.49 -13.08 25.04
C ASP A 459 -40.78 -13.92 25.06
N GLN A 460 -40.66 -15.25 25.19
CA GLN A 460 -41.79 -16.15 25.32
C GLN A 460 -42.42 -15.99 26.71
N LYS A 461 -43.20 -14.93 26.91
CA LYS A 461 -44.30 -14.90 27.88
C LYS A 461 -45.42 -13.99 27.40
N GLN A 462 -46.35 -14.56 26.64
CA GLN A 462 -47.80 -14.31 26.77
C GLN A 462 -48.57 -15.15 25.77
N SER A 463 -49.15 -16.25 26.23
CA SER A 463 -50.40 -16.77 25.66
C SER A 463 -51.26 -17.27 26.81
N SER A 464 -52.00 -16.34 27.40
CA SER A 464 -53.26 -16.64 28.06
C SER A 464 -54.37 -16.03 27.22
N ASN A 465 -55.37 -16.87 26.95
CA ASN A 465 -56.69 -16.64 26.38
C ASN A 465 -56.89 -16.81 24.87
N GLU A 466 -57.62 -17.90 24.58
CA GLU A 466 -58.77 -18.00 23.68
C GLU A 466 -58.45 -17.94 22.17
N SER A 467 -58.82 -18.90 21.32
CA SER A 467 -60.04 -19.72 21.32
C SER A 467 -59.78 -21.06 20.61
N GLN A 468 -60.31 -22.14 21.19
CA GLN A 468 -60.58 -23.37 20.47
C GLN A 468 -61.85 -23.19 19.64
N GLU A 469 -61.72 -23.24 18.32
CA GLU A 469 -62.81 -23.70 17.46
C GLU A 469 -62.30 -24.82 16.54
N GLN A 470 -62.81 -26.00 16.86
CA GLN A 470 -63.07 -27.20 16.06
C GLN A 470 -63.09 -26.95 14.54
N SER A 471 -62.20 -27.61 13.79
CA SER A 471 -62.43 -28.88 13.08
C SER A 471 -63.50 -28.80 11.99
N ASP A 472 -63.08 -28.90 10.72
CA ASP A 472 -63.72 -29.79 9.76
C ASP A 472 -62.77 -30.09 8.57
N GLU A 473 -62.63 -31.39 8.30
CA GLU A 473 -62.01 -31.98 7.13
C GLU A 473 -62.82 -31.69 5.85
N VAL A 474 -62.16 -31.70 4.69
CA VAL A 474 -62.53 -32.42 3.44
C VAL A 474 -61.47 -32.17 2.34
N PRO A 475 -61.20 -33.13 1.43
CA PRO A 475 -59.89 -33.32 0.81
C PRO A 475 -59.67 -32.58 -0.52
N ARG A 476 -58.42 -32.25 -0.79
CA ARG A 476 -57.92 -31.83 -2.11
C ARG A 476 -58.02 -32.99 -3.12
N GLN A 477 -58.96 -32.92 -4.04
CA GLN A 477 -58.86 -33.59 -5.34
C GLN A 477 -58.02 -32.73 -6.29
N GLU A 478 -56.85 -33.25 -6.66
CA GLU A 478 -56.07 -32.76 -7.79
C GLU A 478 -56.84 -32.97 -9.11
N LYS A 479 -57.18 -31.88 -9.80
CA LYS A 479 -57.41 -31.89 -11.25
C LYS A 479 -56.25 -31.17 -11.92
N ARG A 480 -55.29 -31.94 -12.41
CA ARG A 480 -54.37 -31.50 -13.48
C ARG A 480 -55.11 -31.56 -14.80
N HIS A 481 -55.26 -30.42 -15.47
CA HIS A 481 -55.31 -30.38 -16.93
C HIS A 481 -54.50 -29.18 -17.42
N MET A 482 -53.34 -29.47 -18.00
CA MET A 482 -52.79 -28.62 -19.05
C MET A 482 -53.46 -29.02 -20.38
N HIS A 483 -54.15 -28.06 -20.97
CA HIS A 483 -54.15 -27.85 -22.41
C HIS A 483 -53.78 -26.38 -22.63
N ARG A 484 -52.61 -26.20 -23.24
CA ARG A 484 -51.95 -24.99 -23.75
C ARG A 484 -51.63 -23.86 -22.79
#